data_AF-A0A8C9Z4K4-F1
#
_entry.id   AF-A0A8C9Z4K4-F1
#
_cell.length_a   1.000
_cell.length_b   1.000
_cell.length_c   1.000
_cell.angle_alpha   90.00
_cell.angle_beta   90.00
_cell.angle_gamma   90.00
#
_symmetry.space_group_name_H-M   'P 1'
#
loop_
_entity.id
_entity.type
_entity.pdbx_description
1 polymer ?
#
loop_
_entity_poly.entity_id
_entity_poly.type
_entity_poly.pdbx_seq_one_letter_code
_entity_poly.pdbx_strand_id
1 'polypeptide(L)'
;IVFCAHLHVSLCHVADPEWASYTLGVFVCLSCSGLHRNIAQISKVKSILLDPWSSTEVEFMDSVGNNAAKAKYEQIVPAFYYRPTHKDCILLREQWIRAKYERKEFLCVERQEPYSAGYREGFLWKRGRDKGQYLSRKFILSEREGVLKYFNKHDAREPKTIMRINTLNATFQPTKIGTAHGLQITHLKDNSTRNIFVYQEDGKEMVDWFNAIRAARFHYMQVAFPGASTSELLPKLTRNYIKEGYMEKTGPKHTEGFKKRWFTLDDRRLMYFKDPLDAYARGEVFIGSRENSYTTLPGLPPNIQGYHWQFGITIVTPDRKFLLVCETEEDQKDWIAALQTVINRPMLPQEYAVEAYFKHKP
;
A
#
# COMPACT_ATOMS: atom_id res chain seq x y z
N ILE A 1 37.05 8.08 13.04
CA ILE A 1 35.96 8.03 12.03
C ILE A 1 34.98 6.95 12.49
N VAL A 2 34.30 7.27 13.58
CA VAL A 2 33.16 6.56 14.17
C VAL A 2 32.07 7.62 14.13
N PHE A 3 30.88 7.31 13.61
CA PHE A 3 29.60 7.71 14.20
C PHE A 3 28.44 7.27 13.29
N CYS A 4 28.03 6.02 13.52
CA CYS A 4 26.74 5.44 13.13
C CYS A 4 25.77 5.50 14.32
N ALA A 5 25.68 6.64 15.03
CA ALA A 5 24.99 6.68 16.32
C ALA A 5 23.63 7.39 16.32
N HIS A 6 22.85 7.38 15.23
CA HIS A 6 21.38 7.42 15.27
C HIS A 6 20.80 7.03 13.91
N LEU A 7 20.93 5.75 13.54
CA LEU A 7 20.25 5.14 12.38
C LEU A 7 18.73 5.33 12.47
N HIS A 8 18.24 6.41 11.89
CA HIS A 8 16.97 6.42 11.16
C HIS A 8 17.27 6.94 9.77
N VAL A 9 17.74 6.00 8.95
CA VAL A 9 17.94 6.10 7.50
C VAL A 9 16.80 6.93 6.91
N SER A 10 17.11 8.10 6.35
CA SER A 10 16.11 9.12 6.02
C SER A 10 15.19 8.78 4.84
N LEU A 11 15.08 7.49 4.47
CA LEU A 11 14.24 6.98 3.37
C LEU A 11 14.08 5.44 3.28
N CYS A 12 14.96 4.62 3.88
CA CYS A 12 14.97 3.17 3.56
C CYS A 12 15.24 2.16 4.69
N HIS A 13 15.49 2.56 5.93
CA HIS A 13 15.80 1.66 7.07
C HIS A 13 16.84 0.54 6.79
N VAL A 14 17.75 0.74 5.83
CA VAL A 14 18.85 -0.19 5.54
C VAL A 14 20.04 0.12 6.44
N ALA A 15 20.55 -0.88 7.16
CA ALA A 15 21.78 -0.75 7.94
C ALA A 15 22.94 -0.38 6.99
N ASP A 16 23.65 0.69 7.31
CA ASP A 16 24.84 1.21 6.64
C ASP A 16 24.61 1.92 5.28
N PRO A 17 24.49 3.28 5.27
CA PRO A 17 24.50 4.03 4.02
C PRO A 17 25.90 3.99 3.40
N GLU A 18 25.97 3.64 2.12
CA GLU A 18 27.24 3.57 1.35
C GLU A 18 27.48 4.80 0.48
N TRP A 19 26.47 5.67 0.35
CA TRP A 19 26.48 6.84 -0.53
C TRP A 19 26.12 8.11 0.25
N ALA A 20 26.58 9.25 -0.25
CA ALA A 20 26.24 10.54 0.30
C ALA A 20 25.94 11.55 -0.81
N SER A 21 24.94 12.40 -0.58
CA SER A 21 24.75 13.62 -1.36
C SER A 21 25.53 14.76 -0.72
N TYR A 22 26.66 15.11 -1.32
CA TYR A 22 27.56 16.14 -0.81
C TYR A 22 27.09 17.57 -1.09
N THR A 23 26.00 17.75 -1.85
CA THR A 23 25.34 19.07 -2.00
C THR A 23 24.16 19.26 -1.04
N LEU A 24 23.55 18.16 -0.58
CA LEU A 24 22.44 18.20 0.38
C LEU A 24 22.87 17.88 1.81
N GLY A 25 24.04 17.29 2.01
CA GLY A 25 24.54 16.93 3.34
C GLY A 25 23.89 15.67 3.91
N VAL A 26 23.44 14.73 3.05
CA VAL A 26 22.69 13.53 3.49
C VAL A 26 23.38 12.23 3.09
N PHE A 27 23.33 11.25 3.99
CA PHE A 27 23.78 9.88 3.75
C PHE A 27 22.59 9.01 3.32
N VAL A 28 22.76 8.26 2.24
CA VAL A 28 21.71 7.49 1.55
C VAL A 28 22.23 6.11 1.14
N CYS A 29 21.33 5.15 0.92
CA CYS A 29 21.71 3.84 0.38
C CYS A 29 21.98 3.92 -1.14
N LEU A 30 22.56 2.85 -1.70
CA LEU A 30 22.79 2.71 -3.15
C LEU A 30 21.51 2.95 -3.99
N SER A 31 20.38 2.38 -3.59
CA SER A 31 19.13 2.56 -4.34
C SER A 31 18.66 4.02 -4.34
N CYS A 32 18.75 4.70 -3.19
CA CYS A 32 18.38 6.11 -3.10
C CYS A 32 19.37 7.03 -3.81
N SER A 33 20.67 6.68 -3.85
CA SER A 33 21.65 7.46 -4.63
C SER A 33 21.30 7.49 -6.12
N GLY A 34 20.77 6.39 -6.66
CA GLY A 34 20.19 6.34 -8.02
C GLY A 34 19.07 7.36 -8.23
N LEU A 35 18.12 7.46 -7.29
CA LEU A 35 17.02 8.42 -7.36
C LEU A 35 17.49 9.87 -7.20
N HIS A 36 18.50 10.11 -6.35
CA HIS A 36 19.13 11.42 -6.20
C HIS A 36 19.83 11.88 -7.49
N ARG A 37 20.36 10.97 -8.32
CA ARG A 37 20.91 11.32 -9.64
C ARG A 37 19.85 11.86 -10.61
N ASN A 38 18.57 11.52 -10.43
CA ASN A 38 17.46 12.04 -11.24
C ASN A 38 17.11 13.52 -10.92
N ILE A 39 17.75 14.10 -9.90
CA ILE A 39 17.68 15.53 -9.55
C ILE A 39 19.09 16.13 -9.44
N ALA A 40 19.97 15.80 -10.39
CA ALA A 40 21.39 16.17 -10.40
C ALA A 40 21.66 17.70 -10.31
N GLN A 41 20.69 18.52 -10.71
CA GLN A 41 20.73 19.97 -10.57
C GLN A 41 20.67 20.44 -9.10
N ILE A 42 20.23 19.57 -8.18
CA ILE A 42 20.07 19.84 -6.75
C ILE A 42 20.97 18.91 -5.92
N SER A 43 21.00 17.62 -6.26
CA SER A 43 21.68 16.58 -5.52
C SER A 43 22.79 15.95 -6.33
N LYS A 44 24.04 16.19 -5.94
CA LYS A 44 25.20 15.43 -6.44
C LYS A 44 25.58 14.38 -5.41
N VAL A 45 25.87 13.15 -5.87
CA VAL A 45 26.15 11.99 -5.01
C VAL A 45 27.53 11.40 -5.27
N LYS A 46 28.15 10.87 -4.21
CA LYS A 46 29.42 10.14 -4.21
C LYS A 46 29.31 8.89 -3.32
N SER A 47 30.06 7.85 -3.65
CA SER A 47 30.32 6.72 -2.77
C SER A 47 31.19 7.19 -1.61
N ILE A 48 30.84 6.78 -0.39
CA ILE A 48 31.58 7.15 0.82
C ILE A 48 32.98 6.49 0.80
N LEU A 49 33.07 5.27 0.27
CA LEU A 49 34.29 4.47 0.33
C LEU A 49 35.09 4.46 -0.98
N LEU A 50 34.44 4.68 -2.13
CA LEU A 50 35.06 4.46 -3.44
C LEU A 50 35.44 5.75 -4.17
N ASP A 51 34.80 6.88 -3.86
CA ASP A 51 35.05 8.16 -4.54
C ASP A 51 36.00 9.04 -3.71
N PRO A 52 36.81 9.92 -4.35
CA PRO A 52 37.64 10.88 -3.63
C PRO A 52 36.80 12.00 -3.01
N TRP A 53 37.18 12.37 -1.78
CA TRP A 53 36.54 13.42 -0.98
C TRP A 53 37.54 14.53 -0.67
N SER A 54 37.13 15.77 -0.91
CA SER A 54 37.86 16.97 -0.45
C SER A 54 37.54 17.28 1.01
N SER A 55 38.46 17.95 1.72
CA SER A 55 38.23 18.35 3.11
C SER A 55 36.97 19.19 3.28
N THR A 56 36.69 20.11 2.34
CA THR A 56 35.48 20.95 2.36
C THR A 56 34.19 20.14 2.20
N GLU A 57 34.21 19.06 1.41
CA GLU A 57 33.04 18.18 1.28
C GLU A 57 32.81 17.38 2.57
N VAL A 58 33.89 16.91 3.21
CA VAL A 58 33.81 16.17 4.49
C VAL A 58 33.29 17.08 5.60
N GLU A 59 33.83 18.29 5.73
CA GLU A 59 33.37 19.30 6.70
C GLU A 59 31.90 19.65 6.49
N PHE A 60 31.46 19.83 5.24
CA PHE A 60 30.06 20.09 4.95
C PHE A 60 29.16 18.91 5.36
N MET A 61 29.55 17.68 5.04
CA MET A 61 28.80 16.47 5.45
C MET A 61 28.69 16.34 6.97
N ASP A 62 29.76 16.65 7.71
CA ASP A 62 29.78 16.63 9.17
C ASP A 62 28.88 17.71 9.78
N SER A 63 28.88 18.92 9.20
CA SER A 63 28.06 20.04 9.66
C SER A 63 26.55 19.87 9.45
N VAL A 64 26.14 19.04 8.48
CA VAL A 64 24.73 18.81 8.14
C VAL A 64 24.26 17.46 8.65
N GLY A 65 24.72 16.38 8.03
CA GLY A 65 24.23 15.03 8.30
C GLY A 65 22.71 14.84 8.17
N ASN A 66 22.26 13.59 8.39
CA ASN A 66 20.85 13.24 8.24
C ASN A 66 19.93 13.92 9.28
N ASN A 67 20.45 14.19 10.48
CA ASN A 67 19.66 14.81 11.54
C ASN A 67 19.34 16.28 11.22
N ALA A 68 20.33 17.10 10.82
CA ALA A 68 20.04 18.48 10.45
C ALA A 68 19.23 18.56 9.15
N ALA A 69 19.49 17.66 8.18
CA ALA A 69 18.68 17.58 6.98
C ALA A 69 17.21 17.21 7.28
N LYS A 70 16.95 16.30 8.21
CA LYS A 70 15.59 15.99 8.68
C LYS A 70 14.97 17.20 9.36
N ALA A 71 15.68 17.84 10.29
CA ALA A 71 15.22 19.04 10.98
C ALA A 71 14.91 20.19 10.01
N LYS A 72 15.61 20.27 8.86
CA LYS A 72 15.38 21.27 7.82
C LYS A 72 14.27 20.88 6.84
N TYR A 73 14.37 19.72 6.19
CA TYR A 73 13.51 19.34 5.06
C TYR A 73 12.26 18.56 5.45
N GLU A 74 12.09 18.23 6.73
CA GLU A 74 10.92 17.52 7.26
C GLU A 74 10.26 18.29 8.42
N GLN A 75 10.35 19.63 8.41
CA GLN A 75 9.83 20.51 9.48
C GLN A 75 8.32 20.34 9.69
N ILE A 76 7.56 20.37 8.60
CA ILE A 76 6.08 20.34 8.64
C ILE A 76 5.53 19.23 7.76
N VAL A 77 6.02 18.00 7.94
CA VAL A 77 5.43 16.83 7.25
C VAL A 77 4.07 16.53 7.88
N PRO A 78 2.95 16.56 7.12
CA PRO A 78 1.65 16.20 7.66
C PRO A 78 1.65 14.79 8.24
N ALA A 79 0.96 14.57 9.36
CA ALA A 79 0.90 13.26 10.00
C ALA A 79 0.40 12.16 9.05
N PHE A 80 -0.57 12.50 8.20
CA PHE A 80 -1.13 11.58 7.21
C PHE A 80 -0.20 11.31 6.02
N TYR A 81 0.86 12.10 5.78
CA TYR A 81 1.70 11.94 4.60
C TYR A 81 2.45 10.59 4.65
N TYR A 82 2.40 9.82 3.57
CA TYR A 82 3.04 8.51 3.52
C TYR A 82 4.57 8.62 3.48
N ARG A 83 5.24 8.02 4.45
CA ARG A 83 6.70 7.92 4.52
C ARG A 83 7.12 6.58 3.93
N PRO A 84 7.75 6.53 2.74
CA PRO A 84 8.09 5.27 2.11
C PRO A 84 9.26 4.56 2.80
N THR A 85 9.30 3.25 2.59
CA THR A 85 10.33 2.29 3.03
C THR A 85 11.05 1.70 1.82
N HIS A 86 12.10 0.89 2.03
CA HIS A 86 12.78 0.20 0.93
C HIS A 86 11.89 -0.80 0.17
N LYS A 87 10.80 -1.27 0.78
CA LYS A 87 9.85 -2.21 0.16
C LYS A 87 8.85 -1.52 -0.77
N ASP A 88 8.74 -0.20 -0.68
CA ASP A 88 7.81 0.56 -1.51
C ASP A 88 8.31 0.74 -2.94
N CYS A 89 7.34 0.90 -3.85
CA CYS A 89 7.61 1.12 -5.26
C CYS A 89 8.51 2.35 -5.49
N ILE A 90 9.22 2.34 -6.62
CA ILE A 90 10.16 3.41 -7.01
C ILE A 90 9.47 4.76 -6.99
N LEU A 91 8.22 4.85 -7.48
CA LEU A 91 7.44 6.09 -7.51
C LEU A 91 7.34 6.75 -6.12
N LEU A 92 6.95 5.99 -5.10
CA LEU A 92 6.77 6.54 -3.74
C LEU A 92 8.10 7.06 -3.18
N ARG A 93 9.19 6.31 -3.37
CA ARG A 93 10.54 6.70 -2.91
C ARG A 93 11.07 7.92 -3.65
N GLU A 94 10.92 7.96 -4.97
CA GLU A 94 11.33 9.09 -5.80
C GLU A 94 10.54 10.36 -5.43
N GLN A 95 9.21 10.27 -5.34
CA GLN A 95 8.38 11.43 -5.05
C GLN A 95 8.59 11.96 -3.63
N TRP A 96 8.99 11.12 -2.68
CA TRP A 96 9.42 11.59 -1.36
C TRP A 96 10.72 12.39 -1.41
N ILE A 97 11.74 11.91 -2.16
CA ILE A 97 12.99 12.65 -2.39
C ILE A 97 12.70 14.02 -3.03
N ARG A 98 11.90 14.02 -4.10
CA ARG A 98 11.52 15.24 -4.80
C ARG A 98 10.68 16.17 -3.92
N ALA A 99 9.73 15.66 -3.13
CA ALA A 99 8.96 16.48 -2.18
C ALA A 99 9.84 17.19 -1.16
N LYS A 100 10.84 16.49 -0.59
CA LYS A 100 11.78 17.05 0.40
C LYS A 100 12.73 18.08 -0.20
N TYR A 101 13.44 17.73 -1.26
CA TYR A 101 14.63 18.48 -1.68
C TYR A 101 14.39 19.36 -2.90
N GLU A 102 13.58 18.91 -3.86
CA GLU A 102 13.30 19.63 -5.10
C GLU A 102 12.16 20.63 -4.90
N ARG A 103 10.99 20.13 -4.47
CA ARG A 103 9.77 20.92 -4.29
C ARG A 103 9.66 21.53 -2.90
N LYS A 104 10.47 21.06 -1.94
CA LYS A 104 10.53 21.58 -0.57
C LYS A 104 9.14 21.76 0.05
N GLU A 105 8.26 20.78 -0.14
CA GLU A 105 6.86 20.84 0.26
C GLU A 105 6.70 20.94 1.78
N PHE A 106 7.66 20.41 2.53
CA PHE A 106 7.61 20.39 3.99
C PHE A 106 8.33 21.58 4.64
N LEU A 107 8.53 22.67 3.88
CA LEU A 107 9.00 23.96 4.40
C LEU A 107 7.89 25.01 4.49
N CYS A 108 6.77 24.83 3.78
CA CYS A 108 5.74 25.84 3.57
C CYS A 108 4.39 25.14 3.30
N VAL A 109 3.37 25.41 4.13
CA VAL A 109 2.07 24.72 4.13
C VAL A 109 1.31 24.93 2.81
N GLU A 110 1.49 26.06 2.16
CA GLU A 110 0.86 26.42 0.88
C GLU A 110 1.23 25.44 -0.24
N ARG A 111 2.40 24.80 -0.14
CA ARG A 111 2.84 23.76 -1.10
C ARG A 111 2.14 22.42 -0.89
N GLN A 112 1.43 22.27 0.22
CA GLN A 112 0.73 21.05 0.64
C GLN A 112 -0.77 21.11 0.34
N GLU A 113 -1.28 22.28 -0.04
CA GLU A 113 -2.69 22.50 -0.42
C GLU A 113 -3.24 21.45 -1.40
N PRO A 114 -2.52 21.02 -2.47
CA PRO A 114 -3.05 20.06 -3.44
C PRO A 114 -3.54 18.73 -2.85
N TYR A 115 -3.07 18.34 -1.66
CA TYR A 115 -3.45 17.12 -0.96
C TYR A 115 -3.93 17.35 0.49
N SER A 116 -3.97 18.61 0.96
CA SER A 116 -4.32 18.94 2.35
C SER A 116 -5.60 19.78 2.48
N ALA A 117 -6.12 20.34 1.39
CA ALA A 117 -7.28 21.25 1.41
C ALA A 117 -8.64 20.58 1.74
N GLY A 118 -8.68 19.25 1.91
CA GLY A 118 -9.92 18.48 2.10
C GLY A 118 -10.85 18.41 0.88
N TYR A 119 -10.41 18.97 -0.25
CA TYR A 119 -11.05 18.84 -1.55
C TYR A 119 -9.97 18.67 -2.63
N ARG A 120 -10.15 17.68 -3.50
CA ARG A 120 -9.28 17.49 -4.67
C ARG A 120 -10.10 17.02 -5.85
N GLU A 121 -9.90 17.64 -7.01
CA GLU A 121 -10.47 17.18 -8.27
C GLU A 121 -9.42 17.11 -9.36
N GLY A 122 -9.67 16.24 -10.34
CA GLY A 122 -8.74 16.04 -11.44
C GLY A 122 -9.09 14.81 -12.25
N PHE A 123 -8.30 14.56 -13.28
CA PHE A 123 -8.52 13.42 -14.17
C PHE A 123 -7.54 12.31 -13.87
N LEU A 124 -8.06 11.08 -13.82
CA LEU A 124 -7.26 9.87 -13.73
C LEU A 124 -7.61 8.94 -14.89
N TRP A 125 -6.60 8.29 -15.44
CA TRP A 125 -6.79 7.19 -16.37
C TRP A 125 -7.32 6.00 -15.61
N LYS A 126 -8.60 5.67 -15.81
CA LYS A 126 -9.29 4.61 -15.07
C LYS A 126 -9.54 3.40 -15.95
N ARG A 127 -9.17 2.21 -15.49
CA ARG A 127 -9.49 0.94 -16.16
C ARG A 127 -11.00 0.69 -16.17
N GLY A 128 -11.54 0.36 -17.34
CA GLY A 128 -12.90 -0.13 -17.54
C GLY A 128 -13.10 -1.51 -16.91
N ARG A 129 -14.34 -1.83 -16.52
CA ARG A 129 -14.67 -3.10 -15.85
C ARG A 129 -14.43 -4.31 -16.78
N ASP A 130 -14.96 -4.24 -17.99
CA ASP A 130 -15.09 -5.42 -18.87
C ASP A 130 -14.11 -5.38 -20.05
N LYS A 131 -13.84 -4.19 -20.58
CA LYS A 131 -12.99 -4.02 -21.78
C LYS A 131 -11.49 -3.88 -21.49
N GLY A 132 -11.09 -3.77 -20.22
CA GLY A 132 -9.70 -3.52 -19.82
C GLY A 132 -9.09 -2.18 -20.27
N GLN A 133 -9.77 -1.41 -21.11
CA GLN A 133 -9.27 -0.11 -21.59
C GLN A 133 -9.21 0.93 -20.47
N TYR A 134 -8.15 1.73 -20.45
CA TYR A 134 -8.06 2.93 -19.62
C TYR A 134 -8.72 4.11 -20.32
N LEU A 135 -9.57 4.83 -19.59
CA LEU A 135 -10.24 6.02 -20.10
C LEU A 135 -10.11 7.13 -19.06
N SER A 136 -9.88 8.37 -19.51
CA SER A 136 -9.81 9.53 -18.64
C SER A 136 -11.16 9.79 -17.95
N ARG A 137 -11.15 9.93 -16.62
CA ARG A 137 -12.34 10.14 -15.80
C ARG A 137 -12.07 11.23 -14.79
N LYS A 138 -13.03 12.15 -14.59
CA LYS A 138 -12.96 13.14 -13.51
C LYS A 138 -13.22 12.44 -12.18
N PHE A 139 -12.31 12.59 -11.24
CA PHE A 139 -12.45 12.21 -9.84
C PHE A 139 -12.59 13.45 -8.98
N ILE A 140 -13.36 13.32 -7.91
CA ILE A 140 -13.53 14.33 -6.86
C ILE A 140 -13.44 13.62 -5.52
N LEU A 141 -12.45 14.00 -4.71
CA LEU A 141 -12.35 13.69 -3.30
C LEU A 141 -12.92 14.87 -2.51
N SER A 142 -13.88 14.61 -1.64
CA SER A 142 -14.46 15.64 -0.76
C SER A 142 -14.57 15.10 0.66
N GLU A 143 -13.83 15.72 1.58
CA GLU A 143 -13.92 15.41 3.01
C GLU A 143 -15.26 15.85 3.59
N ARG A 144 -15.77 17.01 3.17
CA ARG A 144 -17.08 17.52 3.57
C ARG A 144 -18.19 16.51 3.27
N GLU A 145 -18.16 15.87 2.11
CA GLU A 145 -19.13 14.83 1.74
C GLU A 145 -18.75 13.43 2.27
N GLY A 146 -17.51 13.24 2.73
CA GLY A 146 -17.00 11.94 3.18
C GLY A 146 -16.86 10.91 2.05
N VAL A 147 -16.60 11.35 0.81
CA VAL A 147 -16.57 10.47 -0.38
C VAL A 147 -15.45 10.78 -1.37
N LEU A 148 -15.02 9.72 -2.07
CA LEU A 148 -14.36 9.81 -3.37
C LEU A 148 -15.37 9.42 -4.44
N LYS A 149 -15.64 10.30 -5.39
CA LYS A 149 -16.59 10.05 -6.50
C LYS A 149 -15.91 10.23 -7.84
N TYR A 150 -16.42 9.55 -8.87
CA TYR A 150 -15.95 9.76 -10.24
C TYR A 150 -17.10 9.82 -11.24
N PHE A 151 -16.85 10.51 -12.34
CA PHE A 151 -17.82 10.75 -13.40
C PHE A 151 -17.41 9.99 -14.66
N ASN A 152 -18.38 9.40 -15.37
CA ASN A 152 -18.12 8.65 -16.60
C ASN A 152 -17.84 9.55 -17.81
N LYS A 153 -18.41 10.76 -17.80
CA LYS A 153 -18.24 11.82 -18.79
C LYS A 153 -17.91 13.13 -18.07
N HIS A 154 -17.29 14.06 -18.79
CA HIS A 154 -16.86 15.35 -18.23
C HIS A 154 -18.04 16.23 -17.77
N ASP A 155 -19.11 16.21 -18.54
CA ASP A 155 -20.34 17.01 -18.40
C ASP A 155 -21.43 16.31 -17.56
N ALA A 156 -21.13 15.13 -17.00
CA ALA A 156 -22.09 14.38 -16.21
C ALA A 156 -22.42 15.15 -14.92
N ARG A 157 -23.72 15.41 -14.70
CA ARG A 157 -24.22 16.07 -13.48
C ARG A 157 -24.14 15.16 -12.25
N GLU A 158 -24.27 13.86 -12.46
CA GLU A 158 -24.27 12.87 -11.38
C GLU A 158 -23.04 11.95 -11.45
N PRO A 159 -22.45 11.60 -10.30
CA PRO A 159 -21.31 10.70 -10.25
C PRO A 159 -21.72 9.30 -10.68
N LYS A 160 -20.86 8.62 -11.43
CA LYS A 160 -21.07 7.22 -11.82
C LYS A 160 -20.96 6.27 -10.63
N THR A 161 -20.05 6.59 -9.71
CA THR A 161 -19.82 5.84 -8.47
C THR A 161 -19.44 6.81 -7.36
N ILE A 162 -19.98 6.57 -6.17
CA ILE A 162 -19.65 7.26 -4.93
C ILE A 162 -19.02 6.22 -3.98
N MET A 163 -17.81 6.47 -3.50
CA MET A 163 -17.07 5.60 -2.60
C MET A 163 -16.91 6.28 -1.26
N ARG A 164 -17.43 5.68 -0.19
CA ARG A 164 -17.33 6.26 1.16
C ARG A 164 -15.92 6.11 1.72
N ILE A 165 -15.39 7.19 2.27
CA ILE A 165 -14.02 7.25 2.83
C ILE A 165 -13.75 6.16 3.86
N ASN A 166 -14.73 5.86 4.72
CA ASN A 166 -14.61 4.85 5.76
C ASN A 166 -14.26 3.44 5.24
N THR A 167 -14.77 3.07 4.06
CA THR A 167 -14.55 1.76 3.43
C THR A 167 -13.45 1.76 2.37
N LEU A 168 -12.87 2.91 2.05
CA LEU A 168 -11.94 3.07 0.95
C LEU A 168 -10.52 2.65 1.36
N ASN A 169 -9.81 1.91 0.52
CA ASN A 169 -8.38 1.69 0.65
C ASN A 169 -7.68 2.05 -0.66
N ALA A 170 -6.39 2.37 -0.58
CA ALA A 170 -5.58 2.68 -1.74
C ALA A 170 -4.18 2.09 -1.54
N THR A 171 -3.64 1.42 -2.56
CA THR A 171 -2.31 0.82 -2.53
C THR A 171 -1.68 0.92 -3.92
N PHE A 172 -0.41 1.33 -3.99
CA PHE A 172 0.33 1.33 -5.25
C PHE A 172 0.59 -0.11 -5.70
N GLN A 173 0.31 -0.39 -6.98
CA GLN A 173 0.33 -1.72 -7.58
C GLN A 173 0.90 -1.69 -9.00
N PRO A 174 2.10 -1.08 -9.22
CA PRO A 174 2.60 -0.78 -10.56
C PRO A 174 2.83 -2.03 -11.42
N THR A 175 3.40 -3.09 -10.84
CA THR A 175 3.64 -4.36 -11.54
C THR A 175 2.34 -5.03 -11.98
N LYS A 176 1.34 -5.07 -11.08
CA LYS A 176 0.02 -5.67 -11.37
C LYS A 176 -0.74 -4.90 -12.44
N ILE A 177 -0.69 -3.57 -12.39
CA ILE A 177 -1.45 -2.67 -13.27
C ILE A 177 -0.74 -2.50 -14.62
N GLY A 178 0.58 -2.75 -14.68
CA GLY A 178 1.39 -2.59 -15.89
C GLY A 178 1.81 -1.14 -16.17
N THR A 179 1.85 -0.29 -15.13
CA THR A 179 2.27 1.12 -15.24
C THR A 179 2.97 1.56 -13.97
N ALA A 180 4.04 2.34 -14.10
CA ALA A 180 4.85 2.80 -12.95
C ALA A 180 4.04 3.57 -11.91
N HIS A 181 2.94 4.19 -12.31
CA HIS A 181 2.07 5.02 -11.47
C HIS A 181 0.74 4.35 -11.13
N GLY A 182 0.66 3.02 -11.26
CA GLY A 182 -0.57 2.29 -11.01
C GLY A 182 -0.99 2.32 -9.54
N LEU A 183 -2.18 2.86 -9.26
CA LEU A 183 -2.82 2.82 -7.96
C LEU A 183 -4.08 1.92 -8.02
N GLN A 184 -4.17 0.97 -7.10
CA GLN A 184 -5.37 0.19 -6.86
C GLN A 184 -6.15 0.84 -5.71
N ILE A 185 -7.35 1.32 -6.02
CA ILE A 185 -8.34 1.79 -5.05
C ILE A 185 -9.33 0.66 -4.84
N THR A 186 -9.60 0.31 -3.59
CA THR A 186 -10.66 -0.64 -3.24
C THR A 186 -11.69 0.04 -2.36
N HIS A 187 -12.95 -0.36 -2.52
CA HIS A 187 -14.00 0.04 -1.59
C HIS A 187 -15.01 -1.09 -1.46
N LEU A 188 -15.75 -1.09 -0.35
CA LEU A 188 -16.87 -2.02 -0.18
C LEU A 188 -18.08 -1.47 -0.94
N LYS A 189 -18.64 -2.29 -1.83
CA LYS A 189 -19.91 -2.06 -2.51
C LYS A 189 -20.80 -3.26 -2.28
N ASP A 190 -21.96 -3.07 -1.64
CA ASP A 190 -22.88 -4.16 -1.29
C ASP A 190 -22.14 -5.29 -0.55
N ASN A 191 -21.20 -4.90 0.32
CA ASN A 191 -20.26 -5.74 1.07
C ASN A 191 -19.37 -6.69 0.25
N SER A 192 -19.29 -6.49 -1.06
CA SER A 192 -18.23 -7.05 -1.90
C SER A 192 -17.14 -6.01 -2.15
N THR A 193 -15.89 -6.47 -2.17
CA THR A 193 -14.77 -5.59 -2.47
C THR A 193 -14.74 -5.28 -3.97
N ARG A 194 -14.82 -3.99 -4.30
CA ARG A 194 -14.72 -3.48 -5.67
C ARG A 194 -13.32 -2.91 -5.92
N ASN A 195 -12.59 -3.49 -6.88
CA ASN A 195 -11.34 -2.95 -7.38
C ASN A 195 -11.56 -1.85 -8.43
N ILE A 196 -10.81 -0.77 -8.30
CA ILE A 196 -10.67 0.32 -9.26
C ILE A 196 -9.17 0.55 -9.49
N PHE A 197 -8.74 0.35 -10.73
CA PHE A 197 -7.36 0.57 -11.13
C PHE A 197 -7.26 1.90 -11.87
N VAL A 198 -6.38 2.76 -11.38
CA VAL A 198 -6.16 4.11 -11.92
C VAL A 198 -4.67 4.40 -12.04
N TYR A 199 -4.32 5.32 -12.91
CA TYR A 199 -3.00 5.96 -12.90
C TYR A 199 -3.10 7.40 -13.39
N GLN A 200 -2.01 8.14 -13.21
CA GLN A 200 -1.77 9.46 -13.77
C GLN A 200 -0.36 9.45 -14.38
N GLU A 201 -0.13 10.17 -15.48
CA GLU A 201 1.15 10.18 -16.21
C GLU A 201 2.29 10.87 -15.44
N ASP A 202 1.99 11.94 -14.73
CA ASP A 202 2.81 12.59 -13.71
C ASP A 202 2.74 11.81 -12.38
N GLY A 203 3.92 11.37 -11.93
CA GLY A 203 4.08 10.66 -10.67
C GLY A 203 3.74 11.51 -9.44
N LYS A 204 3.98 12.83 -9.49
CA LYS A 204 3.61 13.74 -8.40
C LYS A 204 2.10 13.74 -8.23
N GLU A 205 1.34 13.97 -9.30
CA GLU A 205 -0.13 14.02 -9.25
C GLU A 205 -0.72 12.73 -8.67
N MET A 206 -0.15 11.58 -9.04
CA MET A 206 -0.59 10.28 -8.53
C MET A 206 -0.30 10.11 -7.02
N VAL A 207 0.87 10.56 -6.56
CA VAL A 207 1.24 10.52 -5.12
C VAL A 207 0.45 11.55 -4.30
N ASP A 208 0.15 12.72 -4.87
CA ASP A 208 -0.72 13.73 -4.25
C ASP A 208 -2.14 13.17 -4.08
N TRP A 209 -2.70 12.48 -5.07
CA TRP A 209 -3.99 11.77 -4.93
C TRP A 209 -3.97 10.73 -3.81
N PHE A 210 -2.89 9.96 -3.70
CA PHE A 210 -2.73 8.96 -2.65
C PHE A 210 -2.66 9.60 -1.25
N ASN A 211 -1.90 10.69 -1.09
CA ASN A 211 -1.81 11.40 0.18
C ASN A 211 -3.10 12.18 0.52
N ALA A 212 -3.83 12.68 -0.47
CA ALA A 212 -5.14 13.30 -0.27
C ALA A 212 -6.17 12.28 0.25
N ILE A 213 -6.18 11.06 -0.31
CA ILE A 213 -7.00 9.96 0.21
C ILE A 213 -6.62 9.64 1.67
N ARG A 214 -5.33 9.65 2.00
CA ARG A 214 -4.85 9.44 3.37
C ARG A 214 -5.28 10.56 4.31
N ALA A 215 -5.24 11.83 3.88
CA ALA A 215 -5.72 12.98 4.63
C ALA A 215 -7.22 12.84 4.96
N ALA A 216 -8.05 12.57 3.96
CA ALA A 216 -9.48 12.38 4.14
C ALA A 216 -9.80 11.21 5.10
N ARG A 217 -9.06 10.11 4.99
CA ARG A 217 -9.18 8.98 5.92
C ARG A 217 -8.71 9.34 7.32
N PHE A 218 -7.67 10.15 7.47
CA PHE A 218 -7.15 10.57 8.76
C PHE A 218 -8.17 11.41 9.53
N HIS A 219 -8.74 12.44 8.89
CA HIS A 219 -9.77 13.27 9.50
C HIS A 219 -11.02 12.47 9.84
N TYR A 220 -11.48 11.58 8.94
CA TYR A 220 -12.58 10.65 9.25
C TYR A 220 -12.29 9.82 10.51
N MET A 221 -11.08 9.27 10.62
CA MET A 221 -10.72 8.39 11.74
C MET A 221 -10.57 9.16 13.06
N GLN A 222 -10.09 10.40 13.04
CA GLN A 222 -10.06 11.24 14.25
C GLN A 222 -11.47 11.49 14.80
N VAL A 223 -12.44 11.69 13.91
CA VAL A 223 -13.85 11.88 14.31
C VAL A 223 -14.49 10.55 14.75
N ALA A 224 -14.24 9.46 14.02
CA ALA A 224 -14.82 8.15 14.33
C ALA A 224 -14.22 7.51 15.58
N PHE A 225 -12.99 7.87 15.95
CA PHE A 225 -12.25 7.29 17.08
C PHE A 225 -11.55 8.41 17.90
N PRO A 226 -12.31 9.26 18.62
CA PRO A 226 -11.77 10.43 19.29
C PRO A 226 -10.76 10.12 20.42
N GLY A 227 -10.79 8.90 20.96
CA GLY A 227 -9.82 8.43 21.96
C GLY A 227 -8.56 7.78 21.39
N ALA A 228 -8.48 7.60 20.07
CA ALA A 228 -7.32 6.96 19.44
C ALA A 228 -6.19 7.97 19.20
N SER A 229 -4.97 7.59 19.57
CA SER A 229 -3.78 8.37 19.31
C SER A 229 -3.45 8.41 17.81
N THR A 230 -2.72 9.44 17.37
CA THR A 230 -2.30 9.56 15.96
C THR A 230 -1.53 8.32 15.50
N SER A 231 -0.60 7.80 16.32
CA SER A 231 0.18 6.60 16.00
C SER A 231 -0.67 5.34 15.78
N GLU A 232 -1.82 5.23 16.44
CA GLU A 232 -2.77 4.12 16.23
C GLU A 232 -3.60 4.27 14.94
N LEU A 233 -3.79 5.50 14.46
CA LEU A 233 -4.56 5.81 13.26
C LEU A 233 -3.72 5.70 11.98
N LEU A 234 -2.46 6.14 12.00
CA LEU A 234 -1.60 6.23 10.80
C LEU A 234 -1.49 4.90 10.01
N PRO A 235 -1.33 3.72 10.64
CA PRO A 235 -1.26 2.45 9.92
C PRO A 235 -2.59 2.04 9.25
N LYS A 236 -3.71 2.66 9.63
CA LYS A 236 -5.06 2.32 9.15
C LYS A 236 -5.53 3.21 8.00
N LEU A 237 -4.80 4.29 7.70
CA LEU A 237 -5.15 5.26 6.65
C LEU A 237 -5.13 4.64 5.26
N THR A 238 -4.08 3.90 4.92
CA THR A 238 -4.03 3.07 3.72
C THR A 238 -3.22 1.84 4.06
N ARG A 239 -3.62 0.70 3.52
CA ARG A 239 -3.01 -0.60 3.83
C ARG A 239 -2.50 -1.23 2.55
N ASN A 240 -1.23 -1.57 2.55
CA ASN A 240 -0.68 -2.51 1.58
C ASN A 240 -1.20 -3.91 1.92
N TYR A 241 -1.33 -4.75 0.91
CA TYR A 241 -1.75 -6.14 1.12
C TYR A 241 -0.64 -6.94 1.81
N ILE A 242 -1.02 -7.82 2.73
CA ILE A 242 -0.09 -8.61 3.53
C ILE A 242 0.67 -9.59 2.63
N LYS A 243 -0.06 -10.28 1.75
CA LYS A 243 0.50 -11.09 0.67
C LYS A 243 -0.48 -11.18 -0.49
N GLU A 244 0.07 -11.29 -1.68
CA GLU A 244 -0.67 -11.58 -2.90
C GLU A 244 0.08 -12.62 -3.73
N GLY A 245 -0.64 -13.30 -4.62
CA GLY A 245 -0.04 -14.31 -5.47
C GLY A 245 -1.06 -15.33 -5.96
N TYR A 246 -0.64 -16.17 -6.90
CA TYR A 246 -1.48 -17.26 -7.36
C TYR A 246 -1.45 -18.44 -6.37
N MET A 247 -2.62 -19.04 -6.15
CA MET A 247 -2.81 -20.35 -5.51
C MET A 247 -3.89 -21.12 -6.27
N GLU A 248 -3.82 -22.44 -6.25
CA GLU A 248 -4.95 -23.28 -6.64
C GLU A 248 -5.93 -23.43 -5.47
N LYS A 249 -7.23 -23.51 -5.76
CA LYS A 249 -8.25 -23.83 -4.76
C LYS A 249 -9.32 -24.78 -5.30
N THR A 250 -9.88 -25.61 -4.43
CA THR A 250 -11.10 -26.40 -4.72
C THR A 250 -12.36 -25.71 -4.15
N GLY A 251 -13.54 -26.26 -4.44
CA GLY A 251 -14.83 -25.80 -3.93
C GLY A 251 -15.13 -26.31 -2.51
N PRO A 252 -16.32 -26.01 -1.98
CA PRO A 252 -16.68 -26.35 -0.60
C PRO A 252 -16.79 -27.86 -0.33
N LYS A 253 -17.06 -28.68 -1.36
CA LYS A 253 -17.18 -30.13 -1.21
C LYS A 253 -15.83 -30.85 -1.28
N HIS A 254 -14.76 -30.14 -1.65
CA HIS A 254 -13.40 -30.65 -1.87
C HIS A 254 -13.28 -31.71 -2.96
N THR A 255 -14.36 -31.99 -3.69
CA THR A 255 -14.41 -32.88 -4.85
C THR A 255 -14.39 -32.11 -6.16
N GLU A 256 -14.60 -30.79 -6.13
CA GLU A 256 -14.50 -29.95 -7.31
C GLU A 256 -13.03 -29.84 -7.75
N GLY A 257 -12.79 -29.79 -9.06
CA GLY A 257 -11.43 -29.60 -9.58
C GLY A 257 -10.78 -28.32 -9.06
N PHE A 258 -9.48 -28.39 -8.79
CA PHE A 258 -8.70 -27.22 -8.37
C PHE A 258 -8.63 -26.19 -9.49
N LYS A 259 -8.72 -24.91 -9.12
CA LYS A 259 -8.64 -23.80 -10.06
C LYS A 259 -7.63 -22.77 -9.57
N LYS A 260 -6.67 -22.40 -10.43
CA LYS A 260 -5.74 -21.28 -10.20
C LYS A 260 -6.52 -19.97 -10.03
N ARG A 261 -6.23 -19.24 -8.96
CA ARG A 261 -6.83 -17.93 -8.63
C ARG A 261 -5.75 -17.00 -8.11
N TRP A 262 -5.88 -15.71 -8.39
CA TRP A 262 -5.07 -14.68 -7.76
C TRP A 262 -5.66 -14.39 -6.38
N PHE A 263 -4.87 -14.54 -5.32
CA PHE A 263 -5.27 -14.24 -3.95
C PHE A 263 -4.68 -12.92 -3.48
N THR A 264 -5.45 -12.20 -2.66
CA THR A 264 -5.04 -10.97 -1.99
C THR A 264 -5.49 -11.05 -0.54
N LEU A 265 -4.55 -10.98 0.41
CA LEU A 265 -4.83 -10.88 1.84
C LEU A 265 -4.77 -9.40 2.28
N ASP A 266 -5.94 -8.77 2.38
CA ASP A 266 -6.11 -7.41 2.92
C ASP A 266 -6.58 -7.51 4.37
N ASP A 267 -5.64 -7.34 5.30
CA ASP A 267 -5.91 -7.46 6.73
C ASP A 267 -6.56 -8.82 7.08
N ARG A 268 -7.84 -8.85 7.51
CA ARG A 268 -8.58 -10.09 7.76
C ARG A 268 -9.36 -10.63 6.57
N ARG A 269 -9.28 -10.01 5.39
CA ARG A 269 -10.07 -10.37 4.21
C ARG A 269 -9.19 -11.03 3.16
N LEU A 270 -9.32 -12.34 3.02
CA LEU A 270 -8.70 -13.12 1.95
C LEU A 270 -9.63 -13.16 0.74
N MET A 271 -9.26 -12.47 -0.33
CA MET A 271 -10.03 -12.38 -1.57
C MET A 271 -9.37 -13.24 -2.64
N TYR A 272 -10.16 -13.83 -3.54
CA TYR A 272 -9.62 -14.54 -4.71
C TYR A 272 -10.31 -14.16 -6.02
N PHE A 273 -9.51 -14.01 -7.07
CA PHE A 273 -9.91 -13.48 -8.38
C PHE A 273 -9.54 -14.46 -9.50
N LYS A 274 -10.22 -14.37 -10.65
CA LYS A 274 -9.80 -15.15 -11.83
C LYS A 274 -8.56 -14.49 -12.43
N ASP A 275 -8.60 -13.17 -12.56
CA ASP A 275 -7.51 -12.32 -13.03
C ASP A 275 -7.18 -11.26 -11.96
N PRO A 276 -5.91 -10.90 -11.72
CA PRO A 276 -5.53 -9.89 -10.72
C PRO A 276 -6.16 -8.51 -10.97
N LEU A 277 -6.57 -8.20 -12.19
CA LEU A 277 -7.25 -6.95 -12.57
C LEU A 277 -8.77 -7.09 -12.65
N ASP A 278 -9.34 -8.19 -12.15
CA ASP A 278 -10.80 -8.35 -12.02
C ASP A 278 -11.37 -7.27 -11.09
N ALA A 279 -12.50 -6.70 -11.51
CA ALA A 279 -13.20 -5.68 -10.74
C ALA A 279 -13.79 -6.21 -9.41
N TYR A 280 -14.13 -7.49 -9.34
CA TYR A 280 -14.76 -8.11 -8.18
C TYR A 280 -14.12 -9.46 -7.89
N ALA A 281 -14.03 -9.80 -6.61
CA ALA A 281 -13.58 -11.11 -6.18
C ALA A 281 -14.60 -12.18 -6.59
N ARG A 282 -14.10 -13.39 -6.92
CA ARG A 282 -14.92 -14.59 -7.09
C ARG A 282 -15.42 -15.14 -5.76
N GLY A 283 -14.74 -14.77 -4.68
CA GLY A 283 -15.19 -14.98 -3.32
C GLY A 283 -14.21 -14.36 -2.34
N GLU A 284 -14.68 -14.21 -1.12
CA GLU A 284 -14.00 -13.50 -0.05
C GLU A 284 -14.16 -14.33 1.21
N VAL A 285 -13.10 -14.42 2.00
CA VAL A 285 -13.02 -15.23 3.22
C VAL A 285 -12.55 -14.32 4.34
N PHE A 286 -13.26 -14.34 5.46
CA PHE A 286 -12.79 -13.69 6.67
C PHE A 286 -11.81 -14.61 7.40
N ILE A 287 -10.67 -14.06 7.82
CA ILE A 287 -9.63 -14.73 8.60
C ILE A 287 -9.67 -14.13 10.01
N GLY A 288 -10.40 -14.80 10.90
CA GLY A 288 -10.49 -14.42 12.31
C GLY A 288 -9.24 -14.83 13.08
N SER A 289 -9.33 -14.80 14.42
CA SER A 289 -8.21 -15.16 15.28
C SER A 289 -8.27 -16.63 15.73
N ARG A 290 -7.17 -17.08 16.33
CA ARG A 290 -7.04 -18.43 16.90
C ARG A 290 -8.11 -18.70 17.97
N GLU A 291 -8.42 -17.70 18.79
CA GLU A 291 -9.45 -17.79 19.83
C GLU A 291 -10.85 -18.01 19.23
N ASN A 292 -11.05 -17.59 17.99
CA ASN A 292 -12.30 -17.76 17.23
C ASN A 292 -12.26 -18.98 16.29
N SER A 293 -11.44 -19.98 16.61
CA SER A 293 -11.32 -21.25 15.89
C SER A 293 -10.83 -21.14 14.43
N TYR A 294 -10.05 -20.09 14.13
CA TYR A 294 -9.32 -20.00 12.87
C TYR A 294 -7.92 -20.61 13.02
N THR A 295 -7.54 -21.51 12.12
CA THR A 295 -6.17 -22.06 12.07
C THR A 295 -5.70 -22.22 10.62
N THR A 296 -4.38 -22.29 10.45
CA THR A 296 -3.76 -22.59 9.15
C THR A 296 -2.73 -23.68 9.34
N LEU A 297 -2.75 -24.69 8.47
CA LEU A 297 -1.90 -25.87 8.54
C LEU A 297 -1.20 -26.10 7.20
N PRO A 298 0.08 -26.53 7.21
CA PRO A 298 0.74 -27.01 6.01
C PRO A 298 0.14 -28.35 5.56
N GLY A 299 0.04 -28.55 4.25
CA GLY A 299 -0.48 -29.76 3.63
C GLY A 299 -2.00 -29.75 3.42
N LEU A 300 -2.48 -30.82 2.79
CA LEU A 300 -3.89 -31.11 2.56
C LEU A 300 -4.32 -32.33 3.38
N PRO A 301 -5.63 -32.48 3.68
CA PRO A 301 -6.17 -33.73 4.19
C PRO A 301 -5.83 -34.92 3.27
N PRO A 302 -5.81 -36.16 3.80
CA PRO A 302 -5.63 -37.34 2.98
C PRO A 302 -6.76 -37.47 1.94
N ASN A 303 -6.46 -38.15 0.83
CA ASN A 303 -7.40 -38.46 -0.27
C ASN A 303 -7.91 -37.25 -1.10
N ILE A 304 -7.28 -36.08 -0.98
CA ILE A 304 -7.55 -34.95 -1.88
C ILE A 304 -6.84 -35.19 -3.21
N GLN A 305 -7.54 -34.97 -4.33
CA GLN A 305 -7.03 -35.19 -5.69
C GLN A 305 -7.36 -34.00 -6.59
N GLY A 306 -6.78 -33.96 -7.79
CA GLY A 306 -7.11 -33.00 -8.83
C GLY A 306 -6.43 -31.63 -8.73
N TYR A 307 -5.40 -31.51 -7.88
CA TYR A 307 -4.47 -30.37 -7.85
C TYR A 307 -3.25 -30.63 -8.74
N HIS A 308 -2.64 -29.58 -9.27
CA HIS A 308 -1.47 -29.67 -10.15
C HIS A 308 -0.21 -29.21 -9.43
N TRP A 309 -0.35 -28.25 -8.52
CA TRP A 309 0.72 -27.78 -7.66
C TRP A 309 0.92 -28.69 -6.44
N GLN A 310 2.05 -28.59 -5.73
CA GLN A 310 2.42 -29.63 -4.75
C GLN A 310 2.32 -29.19 -3.28
N PHE A 311 2.38 -27.89 -3.01
CA PHE A 311 2.56 -27.38 -1.64
C PHE A 311 1.23 -26.91 -1.05
N GLY A 312 0.51 -27.82 -0.38
CA GLY A 312 -0.83 -27.57 0.13
C GLY A 312 -0.91 -26.66 1.36
N ILE A 313 -2.01 -25.92 1.52
CA ILE A 313 -2.35 -25.16 2.72
C ILE A 313 -3.80 -25.45 3.07
N THR A 314 -4.06 -25.81 4.32
CA THR A 314 -5.41 -25.97 4.85
C THR A 314 -5.74 -24.83 5.80
N ILE A 315 -6.68 -23.97 5.41
CA ILE A 315 -7.24 -22.92 6.28
C ILE A 315 -8.52 -23.47 6.89
N VAL A 316 -8.56 -23.55 8.23
CA VAL A 316 -9.74 -23.95 8.97
C VAL A 316 -10.44 -22.69 9.47
N THR A 317 -11.74 -22.59 9.16
CA THR A 317 -12.65 -21.58 9.71
C THR A 317 -13.77 -22.31 10.46
N PRO A 318 -14.56 -21.61 11.31
CA PRO A 318 -15.70 -22.24 12.00
C PRO A 318 -16.68 -22.95 11.07
N ASP A 319 -16.91 -22.40 9.88
CA ASP A 319 -17.96 -22.89 8.97
C ASP A 319 -17.43 -23.94 7.98
N ARG A 320 -16.17 -23.81 7.54
CA ARG A 320 -15.57 -24.76 6.58
C ARG A 320 -14.04 -24.74 6.54
N LYS A 321 -13.49 -25.77 5.90
CA LYS A 321 -12.08 -25.84 5.51
C LYS A 321 -11.88 -25.35 4.08
N PHE A 322 -10.87 -24.53 3.86
CA PHE A 322 -10.40 -24.12 2.54
C PHE A 322 -9.10 -24.83 2.24
N LEU A 323 -9.05 -25.51 1.09
CA LEU A 323 -7.88 -26.23 0.63
C LEU A 323 -7.26 -25.44 -0.52
N LEU A 324 -6.04 -24.97 -0.30
CA LEU A 324 -5.25 -24.18 -1.23
C LEU A 324 -3.97 -24.94 -1.57
N VAL A 325 -3.38 -24.65 -2.73
CA VAL A 325 -2.09 -25.23 -3.12
C VAL A 325 -1.22 -24.16 -3.75
N CYS A 326 0.06 -24.15 -3.42
CA CYS A 326 1.09 -23.24 -3.92
C CYS A 326 2.05 -23.97 -4.86
N GLU A 327 2.58 -23.22 -5.82
CA GLU A 327 3.52 -23.73 -6.83
C GLU A 327 4.87 -24.12 -6.24
N THR A 328 5.38 -23.35 -5.27
CA THR A 328 6.67 -23.56 -4.61
C THR A 328 6.51 -23.68 -3.10
N GLU A 329 7.49 -24.35 -2.46
CA GLU A 329 7.55 -24.48 -1.00
C GLU A 329 7.76 -23.11 -0.32
N GLU A 330 8.54 -22.24 -0.96
CA GLU A 330 8.78 -20.88 -0.47
C GLU A 330 7.47 -20.07 -0.42
N ASP A 331 6.68 -20.09 -1.50
CA ASP A 331 5.38 -19.41 -1.51
C ASP A 331 4.43 -19.97 -0.45
N GLN A 332 4.44 -21.30 -0.25
CA GLN A 332 3.64 -21.93 0.79
C GLN A 332 4.03 -21.42 2.18
N LYS A 333 5.33 -21.40 2.49
CA LYS A 333 5.86 -20.90 3.77
C LYS A 333 5.47 -19.45 3.99
N ASP A 334 5.62 -18.60 2.98
CA ASP A 334 5.22 -17.20 3.04
C ASP A 334 3.73 -16.99 3.25
N TRP A 335 2.88 -17.75 2.54
CA TRP A 335 1.43 -17.68 2.71
C TRP A 335 0.99 -18.12 4.09
N ILE A 336 1.58 -19.21 4.61
CA ILE A 336 1.32 -19.68 5.98
C ILE A 336 1.76 -18.60 6.99
N ALA A 337 2.95 -18.02 6.83
CA ALA A 337 3.45 -16.97 7.72
C ALA A 337 2.50 -15.75 7.71
N ALA A 338 2.07 -15.30 6.53
CA ALA A 338 1.12 -14.19 6.36
C ALA A 338 -0.23 -14.47 7.06
N LEU A 339 -0.79 -15.68 6.86
CA LEU A 339 -2.03 -16.09 7.50
C LEU A 339 -1.88 -16.21 9.02
N GLN A 340 -0.75 -16.74 9.50
CA GLN A 340 -0.45 -16.85 10.93
C GLN A 340 -0.32 -15.48 11.59
N THR A 341 0.27 -14.48 10.93
CA THR A 341 0.30 -13.11 11.44
C THR A 341 -1.10 -12.56 11.72
N VAL A 342 -2.07 -12.88 10.86
CA VAL A 342 -3.47 -12.44 11.02
C VAL A 342 -4.21 -13.26 12.08
N ILE A 343 -4.02 -14.58 12.08
CA ILE A 343 -4.70 -15.50 13.01
C ILE A 343 -4.21 -15.32 14.45
N ASN A 344 -2.93 -15.02 14.64
CA ASN A 344 -2.35 -14.84 15.98
C ASN A 344 -2.64 -13.45 16.57
N ARG A 345 -3.21 -12.52 15.77
CA ARG A 345 -3.64 -11.21 16.24
C ARG A 345 -5.04 -11.32 16.84
N PRO A 346 -5.28 -10.87 18.09
CA PRO A 346 -6.63 -10.79 18.64
C PRO A 346 -7.56 -9.93 17.78
N MET A 347 -8.85 -10.25 17.77
CA MET A 347 -9.84 -9.47 17.03
C MET A 347 -10.18 -8.16 17.75
N LEU A 348 -10.26 -7.08 16.99
CA LEU A 348 -10.75 -5.78 17.45
C LEU A 348 -12.28 -5.80 17.54
N PRO A 349 -12.91 -4.99 18.41
CA PRO A 349 -14.38 -4.96 18.57
C PRO A 349 -15.14 -4.82 17.24
N GLN A 350 -14.68 -3.94 16.36
CA GLN A 350 -15.27 -3.71 15.03
C GLN A 350 -15.12 -4.90 14.06
N GLU A 351 -14.13 -5.77 14.26
CA GLU A 351 -13.89 -6.93 13.40
C GLU A 351 -14.89 -8.05 13.65
N TYR A 352 -15.48 -8.14 14.84
CA TYR A 352 -16.57 -9.09 15.14
C TYR A 352 -17.83 -8.80 14.32
N ALA A 353 -18.17 -7.52 14.13
CA ALA A 353 -19.28 -7.13 13.26
C ALA A 353 -19.01 -7.52 11.79
N VAL A 354 -17.75 -7.43 11.34
CA VAL A 354 -17.34 -7.85 10.00
C VAL A 354 -17.42 -9.37 9.87
N GLU A 355 -16.93 -10.14 10.84
CA GLU A 355 -17.02 -11.60 10.85
C GLU A 355 -18.47 -12.07 10.79
N ALA A 356 -19.35 -11.48 11.61
CA ALA A 356 -20.78 -11.81 11.61
C ALA A 356 -21.40 -11.63 10.23
N TYR A 357 -21.03 -10.58 9.49
CA TYR A 357 -21.51 -10.41 8.13
C TYR A 357 -21.07 -11.53 7.18
N PHE A 358 -19.84 -12.04 7.31
CA PHE A 358 -19.36 -13.14 6.48
C PHE A 358 -20.08 -14.47 6.77
N LYS A 359 -20.48 -14.70 8.04
CA LYS A 359 -21.25 -15.88 8.45
C LYS A 359 -22.68 -15.87 7.89
N HIS A 360 -23.30 -14.70 7.80
CA HIS A 360 -24.69 -14.54 7.37
C HIS A 360 -24.84 -14.12 5.91
N LYS A 361 -23.78 -14.24 5.11
CA LYS A 361 -23.85 -13.93 3.68
C LYS A 361 -24.72 -15.01 3.01
N PRO A 362 -25.86 -14.65 2.41
CA PRO A 362 -26.79 -15.63 1.82
C PRO A 362 -26.18 -16.37 0.63
#